data_AF-A0A3D4UP43-F1
#
_entry.id   AF-A0A3D4UP43-F1
#
_cell.length_a   1.000
_cell.length_b   1.000
_cell.length_c   1.000
_cell.angle_alpha   90.00
_cell.angle_beta   90.00
_cell.angle_gamma   90.00
#
_symmetry.space_group_name_H-M   'P 1'
#
loop_
_entity.id
_entity.type
_entity.pdbx_description
1 polymer ?
#
loop_
_entity_poly.entity_id
_entity_poly.type
_entity_poly.pdbx_seq_one_letter_code
_entity_poly.pdbx_strand_id
1 'polypeptide(L)'
;MSEQRHEQQQPTRSRPLRQRNIFAGRGRFGPNMTPMVDVVLVILIFFMAASTIAGQEWFLRTDLPEQHEDSDGATGFDLPTPMLDLALFVDNSRVMVRGLGDEALPIERVIERIDAMDPRLSEGLILRIGASDEVPYGSVVSLHDAGSRMGMRVAIR
;
A
#
# COMPACT_ATOMS: atom_id res chain seq x y z
N MET A 1 -70.00 39.12 72.80
CA MET A 1 -69.88 37.71 72.38
C MET A 1 -69.17 37.73 71.03
N SER A 2 -67.87 38.03 70.98
CA SER A 2 -66.75 37.28 71.56
C SER A 2 -66.47 36.02 70.73
N GLU A 3 -65.31 36.07 70.08
CA GLU A 3 -64.50 35.04 69.44
C GLU A 3 -64.82 33.58 69.80
N GLN A 4 -64.73 32.67 68.83
CA GLN A 4 -63.57 31.77 68.73
C GLN A 4 -63.61 30.89 67.47
N ARG A 5 -62.46 30.91 66.78
CA ARG A 5 -61.87 29.90 65.88
C ARG A 5 -62.30 28.46 66.18
N HIS A 6 -62.49 27.68 65.11
CA HIS A 6 -61.89 26.36 64.85
C HIS A 6 -62.04 26.16 63.32
N GLU A 7 -61.08 26.58 62.49
CA GLU A 7 -59.90 25.81 62.06
C GLU A 7 -60.19 24.35 61.67
N GLN A 8 -59.84 24.05 60.40
CA GLN A 8 -59.34 22.76 59.90
C GLN A 8 -60.41 21.65 59.75
N GLN A 9 -60.64 21.06 58.57
CA GLN A 9 -59.67 20.42 57.68
C GLN A 9 -60.28 20.23 56.28
N GLN A 10 -59.54 20.66 55.26
CA GLN A 10 -59.55 19.97 53.96
C GLN A 10 -58.68 18.71 54.11
N PRO A 11 -59.12 17.56 53.58
CA PRO A 11 -58.17 16.67 52.92
C PRO A 11 -58.65 16.33 51.51
N THR A 12 -57.87 16.81 50.54
CA THR A 12 -57.03 16.01 49.65
C THR A 12 -57.76 15.54 48.39
N ARG A 13 -57.59 16.34 47.32
CA ARG A 13 -57.73 15.90 45.94
C ARG A 13 -56.93 14.61 45.75
N SER A 14 -57.62 13.49 45.59
CA SER A 14 -57.06 12.24 45.09
C SER A 14 -56.65 12.45 43.62
N ARG A 15 -55.40 12.85 43.40
CA ARG A 15 -54.76 12.78 42.09
C ARG A 15 -54.60 11.30 41.73
N PRO A 16 -55.12 10.81 40.59
CA PRO A 16 -54.84 9.45 40.16
C PRO A 16 -53.34 9.32 39.91
N LEU A 17 -52.72 8.36 40.62
CA LEU A 17 -51.32 8.00 40.43
C LEU A 17 -51.15 7.49 38.99
N ARG A 18 -50.35 8.22 38.22
CA ARG A 18 -49.94 7.87 36.87
C ARG A 18 -49.11 6.59 36.93
N GLN A 19 -49.75 5.44 36.71
CA GLN A 19 -49.08 4.15 36.55
C GLN A 19 -48.17 4.23 35.31
N ARG A 20 -46.87 4.43 35.55
CA ARG A 20 -45.83 4.26 34.54
C ARG A 20 -45.54 2.77 34.47
N ASN A 21 -46.19 2.05 33.57
CA ASN A 21 -45.90 0.64 33.34
C ASN A 21 -44.44 0.49 32.85
N ILE A 22 -43.58 0.02 33.74
CA ILE A 22 -42.17 -0.32 33.50
C ILE A 22 -42.08 -1.78 32.96
N PHE A 23 -42.98 -2.18 32.08
CA PHE A 23 -42.76 -3.36 31.22
C PHE A 23 -41.98 -2.99 29.96
N ALA A 24 -41.07 -2.03 30.11
CA ALA A 24 -40.02 -1.63 29.19
C ALA A 24 -38.83 -2.59 29.26
N GLY A 25 -39.07 -3.91 29.21
CA GLY A 25 -38.04 -4.89 29.54
C GLY A 25 -38.28 -6.27 28.98
N ARG A 26 -38.28 -6.39 27.64
CA ARG A 26 -37.88 -7.57 26.83
C ARG A 26 -38.51 -7.43 25.45
N GLY A 27 -37.69 -7.11 24.44
CA GLY A 27 -38.20 -7.13 23.07
C GLY A 27 -37.39 -6.38 22.04
N ARG A 28 -36.07 -6.21 22.20
CA ARG A 28 -35.16 -5.85 21.10
C ARG A 28 -33.79 -6.48 21.34
N PHE A 29 -33.70 -7.79 21.11
CA PHE A 29 -32.41 -8.48 21.01
C PHE A 29 -32.32 -9.13 19.62
N GLY A 30 -32.18 -8.29 18.60
CA GLY A 30 -31.53 -8.65 17.35
C GLY A 30 -30.33 -7.73 17.19
N PRO A 31 -29.17 -8.19 16.70
CA PRO A 31 -28.06 -7.30 16.38
C PRO A 31 -28.57 -6.13 15.53
N ASN A 32 -28.19 -4.90 15.89
CA ASN A 32 -28.52 -3.75 15.06
C ASN A 32 -27.76 -3.91 13.73
N MET A 33 -28.46 -4.25 12.66
CA MET A 33 -27.86 -4.48 11.34
C MET A 33 -27.41 -3.17 10.67
N THR A 34 -28.01 -2.03 11.03
CA THR A 34 -27.67 -0.72 10.46
C THR A 34 -26.22 -0.29 10.76
N PRO A 35 -25.73 -0.33 12.01
CA PRO A 35 -24.31 -0.13 12.30
C PRO A 35 -23.39 -1.16 11.61
N MET A 36 -23.84 -2.41 11.48
CA MET A 36 -23.03 -3.46 10.85
C MET A 36 -22.84 -3.20 9.36
N VAL A 37 -23.90 -2.82 8.64
CA VAL A 37 -23.84 -2.50 7.21
C VAL A 37 -23.02 -1.24 6.97
N ASP A 38 -23.12 -0.22 7.82
CA ASP A 38 -22.36 1.02 7.69
C ASP A 38 -20.84 0.77 7.79
N VAL A 39 -20.40 0.05 8.83
CA VAL A 39 -18.98 -0.30 9.01
C VAL A 39 -18.48 -1.18 7.86
N VAL A 40 -19.27 -2.16 7.43
CA VAL A 40 -18.89 -3.04 6.31
C VAL A 40 -18.79 -2.26 4.99
N LEU A 41 -19.72 -1.34 4.71
CA LEU A 41 -19.67 -0.50 3.51
C LEU A 41 -18.39 0.35 3.49
N VAL A 42 -18.03 0.98 4.60
CA VAL A 42 -16.78 1.76 4.71
C VAL A 42 -15.55 0.89 4.48
N ILE A 43 -15.51 -0.31 5.07
CA ILE A 43 -14.42 -1.27 4.86
C ILE A 43 -14.33 -1.71 3.39
N LEU A 44 -15.46 -1.98 2.74
CA LEU A 44 -15.49 -2.35 1.32
C LEU A 44 -15.02 -1.22 0.42
N ILE A 45 -15.43 0.02 0.68
CA ILE A 45 -14.95 1.19 -0.07
C ILE A 45 -13.44 1.36 0.10
N PHE A 46 -12.93 1.22 1.34
CA PHE A 46 -11.50 1.26 1.61
C PHE A 46 -10.74 0.18 0.85
N PHE A 47 -11.24 -1.07 0.85
CA PHE A 47 -10.60 -2.16 0.10
C PHE A 47 -10.65 -1.97 -1.41
N MET A 48 -11.77 -1.51 -1.97
CA MET A 48 -11.85 -1.20 -3.40
C MET A 48 -10.84 -0.12 -3.77
N ALA A 49 -10.77 0.97 -3.00
CA ALA A 49 -9.78 2.01 -3.21
C ALA A 49 -8.33 1.48 -3.07
N ALA A 50 -8.03 0.75 -1.99
CA ALA A 50 -6.71 0.20 -1.72
C ALA A 50 -6.27 -0.82 -2.79
N SER A 51 -7.18 -1.62 -3.34
CA SER A 51 -6.88 -2.59 -4.39
C SER A 51 -6.38 -1.95 -5.69
N THR A 52 -6.85 -0.74 -6.01
CA THR A 52 -6.38 0.00 -7.20
C THR A 52 -4.93 0.48 -7.06
N ILE A 53 -4.49 0.73 -5.83
CA ILE A 53 -3.13 1.20 -5.52
C ILE A 53 -2.19 0.00 -5.35
N ALA A 54 -2.62 -0.98 -4.56
CA ALA A 54 -1.81 -2.16 -4.26
C ALA A 54 -1.56 -3.05 -5.49
N GLY A 55 -2.43 -3.05 -6.50
CA GLY A 55 -2.30 -3.95 -7.65
C GLY A 55 -1.01 -3.82 -8.46
N GLN A 56 -0.38 -2.64 -8.50
CA GLN A 56 0.81 -2.41 -9.34
C GLN A 56 2.10 -2.96 -8.72
N GLU A 57 2.18 -3.03 -7.39
CA GLU A 57 3.42 -3.38 -6.67
C GLU A 57 3.65 -4.90 -6.63
N TRP A 58 2.60 -5.72 -6.67
CA TRP A 58 2.71 -7.19 -6.57
C TRP A 58 3.27 -7.86 -7.83
N PHE A 59 3.30 -7.17 -8.97
CA PHE A 59 3.81 -7.74 -10.24
C PHE A 59 5.33 -7.65 -10.37
N LEU A 60 6.00 -6.87 -9.53
CA LEU A 60 7.44 -6.84 -9.45
C LEU A 60 7.90 -8.08 -8.66
N ARG A 61 8.03 -9.21 -9.35
CA ARG A 61 8.81 -10.34 -8.85
C ARG A 61 10.24 -9.90 -8.67
N THR A 62 10.51 -9.29 -7.52
CA THR A 62 11.87 -9.07 -7.04
C THR A 62 12.29 -10.42 -6.49
N ASP A 63 12.85 -11.27 -7.35
CA ASP A 63 13.66 -12.37 -6.87
C ASP A 63 14.85 -11.70 -6.19
N LEU A 64 14.72 -11.44 -4.87
CA LEU A 64 15.86 -11.01 -4.07
C LEU A 64 16.91 -12.08 -4.31
N PRO A 65 18.07 -11.73 -4.90
CA PRO A 65 19.12 -12.70 -5.05
C PRO A 65 19.45 -13.19 -3.65
N GLU A 66 19.29 -14.50 -3.41
CA GLU A 66 19.99 -15.13 -2.30
C GLU A 66 21.43 -14.70 -2.48
N GLN A 67 21.96 -13.97 -1.49
CA GLN A 67 23.39 -13.81 -1.36
C GLN A 67 23.92 -15.23 -1.24
N HIS A 68 24.28 -15.85 -2.36
CA HIS A 68 25.29 -16.86 -2.35
C HIS A 68 26.51 -16.12 -1.82
N GLU A 69 26.71 -16.24 -0.50
CA GLU A 69 28.05 -16.20 0.05
C GLU A 69 28.90 -17.04 -0.89
N ASP A 70 29.98 -16.45 -1.39
CA ASP A 70 31.00 -17.10 -2.20
C ASP A 70 31.66 -18.25 -1.41
N SER A 71 30.90 -19.31 -1.14
CA SER A 71 31.31 -20.43 -0.31
C SER A 71 30.63 -21.71 -0.80
N ASP A 72 30.94 -22.11 -2.02
CA ASP A 72 31.23 -23.53 -2.28
C ASP A 72 32.03 -23.69 -3.58
N GLY A 73 33.35 -23.82 -3.44
CA GLY A 73 34.20 -24.34 -4.51
C GLY A 73 34.69 -23.33 -5.55
N ALA A 74 35.27 -22.20 -5.12
CA ALA A 74 36.07 -21.36 -6.01
C ALA A 74 37.32 -22.13 -6.49
N THR A 75 37.17 -22.93 -7.54
CA THR A 75 38.27 -23.13 -8.48
C THR A 75 38.52 -21.75 -9.09
N GLY A 76 39.75 -21.25 -9.05
CA GLY A 76 40.11 -19.84 -9.30
C GLY A 76 39.88 -19.31 -10.72
N PHE A 77 38.85 -19.80 -11.44
CA PHE A 77 38.48 -19.46 -12.80
C PHE A 77 36.98 -19.19 -13.00
N ASP A 78 36.16 -19.07 -11.95
CA ASP A 78 34.81 -18.53 -12.13
C ASP A 78 34.89 -17.01 -12.37
N LEU A 79 34.43 -16.59 -13.55
CA LEU A 79 34.32 -15.17 -13.86
C LEU A 79 33.19 -14.56 -13.01
N PRO A 80 33.37 -13.36 -12.46
CA PRO A 80 32.29 -12.67 -11.77
C PRO A 80 31.11 -12.48 -12.75
N THR A 81 29.90 -12.71 -12.25
CA THR A 81 28.68 -12.53 -13.06
C THR A 81 28.63 -11.08 -13.56
N PRO A 82 28.48 -10.83 -14.87
CA PRO A 82 28.48 -9.47 -15.40
C PRO A 82 27.29 -8.68 -14.84
N MET A 83 27.59 -7.49 -14.31
CA MET A 83 26.62 -6.62 -13.65
C MET A 83 26.53 -5.27 -14.36
N LEU A 84 25.31 -4.80 -14.59
CA LEU A 84 25.01 -3.51 -15.20
C LEU A 84 24.42 -2.58 -14.15
N ASP A 85 25.14 -1.50 -13.85
CA ASP A 85 24.74 -0.47 -12.89
C ASP A 85 24.04 0.68 -13.56
N LEU A 86 22.75 0.90 -13.27
CA LEU A 86 21.98 2.04 -13.76
C LEU A 86 21.56 2.94 -12.60
N ALA A 87 21.94 4.21 -12.67
CA ALA A 87 21.58 5.24 -11.70
C ALA A 87 20.56 6.21 -12.31
N LEU A 88 19.37 6.29 -11.72
CA LEU A 88 18.28 7.18 -12.13
C LEU A 88 18.33 8.47 -11.30
N PHE A 89 18.18 9.58 -11.98
CA PHE A 89 18.08 10.90 -11.37
C PHE A 89 17.18 11.81 -12.21
N VAL A 90 16.66 12.87 -11.60
CA VAL A 90 15.87 13.88 -12.32
C VAL A 90 16.81 15.02 -12.73
N ASP A 91 16.77 15.39 -14.01
CA ASP A 91 17.41 16.60 -14.52
C ASP A 91 16.44 17.36 -15.42
N ASN A 92 16.31 18.67 -15.23
CA ASN A 92 15.39 19.52 -15.98
C ASN A 92 13.95 18.96 -16.08
N SER A 93 13.44 18.39 -14.98
CA SER A 93 12.12 17.74 -14.89
C SER A 93 11.95 16.49 -15.79
N ARG A 94 13.05 15.86 -16.21
CA ARG A 94 13.05 14.59 -16.94
C ARG A 94 13.85 13.55 -16.18
N VAL A 95 13.42 12.29 -16.26
CA VAL A 95 14.16 11.17 -15.65
C VAL A 95 15.28 10.76 -16.60
N MET A 96 16.50 10.88 -16.09
CA MET A 96 17.74 10.54 -16.77
C MET A 96 18.37 9.31 -16.09
N VAL A 97 19.13 8.55 -16.88
CA VAL A 97 19.80 7.33 -16.46
C VAL A 97 21.27 7.43 -16.81
N ARG A 98 22.14 7.13 -15.83
CA ARG A 98 23.60 7.01 -16.00
C ARG A 98 24.00 5.55 -15.82
N GLY A 99 25.05 5.12 -16.52
CA GLY A 99 25.62 3.78 -16.38
C GLY A 99 25.65 2.97 -17.67
N LEU A 100 25.01 3.48 -18.73
CA LEU A 100 25.07 2.92 -20.08
C LEU A 100 25.97 3.78 -20.98
N GLY A 101 27.27 3.85 -20.65
CA GLY A 101 28.25 4.74 -21.27
C GLY A 101 28.55 5.98 -20.41
N ASP A 102 29.22 6.97 -21.01
CA ASP A 102 29.70 8.18 -20.30
C ASP A 102 28.62 9.27 -20.14
N GLU A 103 27.65 9.31 -21.05
CA GLU A 103 26.58 10.32 -21.04
C GLU A 103 25.30 9.80 -20.38
N ALA A 104 24.60 10.69 -19.67
CA ALA A 104 23.28 10.37 -19.14
C ALA A 104 22.25 10.41 -20.27
N LEU A 105 21.43 9.36 -20.34
CA LEU A 105 20.41 9.20 -21.37
C LEU A 105 19.02 9.30 -20.75
N PRO A 106 18.01 9.83 -21.47
CA PRO A 106 16.64 9.77 -21.01
C PRO A 106 16.18 8.31 -20.89
N ILE A 107 15.34 8.02 -19.90
CA ILE A 107 14.93 6.66 -19.55
C ILE A 107 14.31 5.90 -20.74
N GLU A 108 13.55 6.58 -21.60
CA GLU A 108 12.91 5.96 -22.75
C GLU A 108 13.95 5.36 -23.72
N ARG A 109 15.08 6.05 -23.91
CA ARG A 109 16.17 5.57 -24.77
C ARG A 109 16.91 4.40 -24.15
N VAL A 110 17.00 4.34 -22.83
CA VAL A 110 17.61 3.21 -22.14
C VAL A 110 16.71 1.98 -22.24
N ILE A 111 15.40 2.15 -22.06
CA ILE A 111 14.43 1.07 -22.25
C ILE A 111 14.48 0.54 -23.69
N GLU A 112 14.45 1.43 -24.70
CA GLU A 112 14.61 1.05 -26.11
C GLU A 112 15.89 0.23 -26.35
N ARG A 113 17.00 0.59 -25.70
CA ARG A 113 18.29 -0.07 -25.86
C ARG A 113 18.38 -1.42 -25.14
N ILE A 114 17.70 -1.55 -24.01
CA ILE A 114 17.55 -2.82 -23.29
C ILE A 114 16.68 -3.78 -24.11
N ASP A 115 15.53 -3.32 -24.60
CA ASP A 115 14.64 -4.12 -25.45
C ASP A 115 15.30 -4.51 -26.79
N ALA A 116 16.23 -3.70 -27.30
CA ALA A 116 17.00 -4.00 -28.51
C ALA A 116 18.23 -4.89 -28.27
N MET A 117 18.55 -5.25 -27.02
CA MET A 117 19.71 -6.09 -26.71
C MET A 117 19.47 -7.54 -27.14
N ASP A 118 20.53 -8.29 -27.45
CA ASP A 118 20.39 -9.72 -27.77
C ASP A 118 19.96 -10.48 -26.49
N PRO A 119 18.83 -11.21 -26.50
CA PRO A 119 18.36 -12.00 -25.36
C PRO A 119 19.41 -12.97 -24.79
N ARG A 120 20.33 -13.46 -25.63
CA ARG A 120 21.39 -14.39 -25.21
C ARG A 120 22.49 -13.72 -24.41
N LEU A 121 22.69 -12.40 -24.60
CA LEU A 121 23.66 -11.61 -23.85
C LEU A 121 23.07 -11.08 -22.54
N SER A 122 21.76 -10.87 -22.50
CA SER A 122 21.05 -10.41 -21.30
C SER A 122 20.71 -11.54 -20.33
N GLU A 123 20.63 -12.78 -20.82
CA GLU A 123 20.40 -13.96 -19.99
C GLU A 123 21.55 -14.14 -18.98
N GLY A 124 21.23 -14.01 -17.69
CA GLY A 124 22.19 -14.13 -16.60
C GLY A 124 22.90 -12.84 -16.18
N LEU A 125 22.67 -11.71 -16.88
CA LEU A 125 23.13 -10.39 -16.46
C LEU A 125 22.36 -9.93 -15.21
N ILE A 126 23.06 -9.31 -14.25
CA ILE A 126 22.43 -8.67 -13.11
C ILE A 126 22.29 -7.17 -13.41
N LEU A 127 21.05 -6.69 -13.49
CA LEU A 127 20.73 -5.27 -13.63
C LEU A 127 20.51 -4.65 -12.25
N ARG A 128 21.45 -3.81 -11.80
CA ARG A 128 21.32 -3.07 -10.54
C ARG A 128 20.80 -1.66 -10.81
N ILE A 129 19.66 -1.35 -10.22
CA ILE A 129 18.97 -0.06 -10.37
C ILE A 129 19.10 0.72 -9.07
N GLY A 130 19.78 1.87 -9.11
CA GLY A 130 19.77 2.85 -8.02
C GLY A 130 18.97 4.08 -8.44
N ALA A 131 18.08 4.57 -7.60
CA ALA A 131 17.27 5.76 -7.90
C ALA A 131 17.43 6.82 -6.80
N SER A 132 17.53 8.09 -7.18
CA SER A 132 17.45 9.21 -6.23
C SER A 132 16.01 9.43 -5.76
N ASP A 133 15.83 10.01 -4.57
CA ASP A 133 14.52 10.27 -3.95
C ASP A 133 13.51 11.04 -4.83
N GLU A 134 14.01 11.87 -5.75
CA GLU A 134 13.17 12.68 -6.65
C GLU A 134 12.58 11.89 -7.83
N VAL A 135 13.05 10.66 -8.08
CA VAL A 135 12.64 9.85 -9.24
C VAL A 135 11.26 9.24 -8.96
N PRO A 136 10.28 9.43 -9.87
CA PRO A 136 8.99 8.76 -9.75
C PRO A 136 9.14 7.24 -9.74
N TYR A 137 8.49 6.57 -8.79
CA TYR A 137 8.54 5.12 -8.65
C TYR A 137 8.21 4.38 -9.96
N GLY A 138 7.21 4.87 -10.72
CA GLY A 138 6.82 4.29 -12.01
C GLY A 138 7.96 4.21 -13.04
N SER A 139 8.94 5.11 -12.98
CA SER A 139 10.13 5.06 -13.85
C SER A 139 11.05 3.91 -13.47
N VAL A 140 11.26 3.65 -12.18
CA VAL A 140 12.02 2.50 -11.68
C VAL A 140 11.36 1.18 -12.11
N VAL A 141 10.04 1.10 -11.96
CA VAL A 141 9.23 -0.06 -12.37
C VAL A 141 9.33 -0.32 -13.88
N SER A 142 9.26 0.74 -14.69
CA SER A 142 9.34 0.61 -16.16
C SER A 142 10.70 0.05 -16.60
N LEU A 143 11.78 0.49 -15.95
CA LEU A 143 13.12 -0.02 -16.22
C LEU A 143 13.32 -1.45 -15.73
N HIS A 144 12.76 -1.78 -14.56
CA HIS A 144 12.73 -3.16 -14.05
C HIS A 144 12.01 -4.10 -15.02
N ASP A 145 10.82 -3.72 -15.49
CA ASP A 145 10.03 -4.53 -16.43
C ASP A 145 10.80 -4.77 -17.75
N ALA A 146 11.46 -3.73 -18.28
CA ALA A 146 12.31 -3.87 -19.47
C ALA A 146 13.46 -4.87 -19.25
N GLY A 147 14.17 -4.79 -18.12
CA GLY A 147 15.24 -5.74 -17.79
C GLY A 147 14.73 -7.17 -17.59
N SER A 148 13.63 -7.33 -16.86
CA SER A 148 13.03 -8.64 -16.57
C SER A 148 12.53 -9.33 -17.84
N ARG A 149 11.94 -8.58 -18.78
CA ARG A 149 11.50 -9.08 -20.09
C ARG A 149 12.64 -9.66 -20.92
N MET A 150 13.84 -9.13 -20.76
CA MET A 150 15.06 -9.59 -21.42
C MET A 150 15.77 -10.73 -20.68
N GLY A 151 15.18 -11.26 -19.60
CA GLY A 151 15.74 -12.35 -18.82
C GLY A 151 16.87 -11.92 -17.87
N MET A 152 17.03 -10.62 -17.62
CA MET A 152 17.99 -10.12 -16.63
C MET A 152 17.45 -10.34 -15.21
N ARG A 153 18.37 -10.59 -14.27
CA ARG A 153 18.05 -10.55 -12.84
C ARG A 153 18.13 -9.10 -12.37
N VAL A 154 17.02 -8.53 -11.90
CA VAL A 154 16.97 -7.12 -11.51
C VAL A 154 17.09 -6.99 -9.99
N ALA A 155 18.00 -6.12 -9.54
CA ALA A 155 18.19 -5.78 -8.14
C ALA A 155 18.03 -4.26 -7.95
N ILE A 156 17.25 -3.83 -6.96
CA ILE A 156 17.02 -2.41 -6.67
C ILE A 156 17.83 -2.03 -5.42
N ARG A 157 18.54 -0.89 -5.47
CA ARG A 157 19.33 -0.33 -4.38
C ARG A 157 18.79 1.02 -3.93
#